data_AF-A0A7Y2UUA6-F1
#
_entry.id   AF-A0A7Y2UUA6-F1
#
_cell.length_a   1.000
_cell.length_b   1.000
_cell.length_c   1.000
_cell.angle_alpha   90.00
_cell.angle_beta   90.00
_cell.angle_gamma   90.00
#
_symmetry.space_group_name_H-M   'P 1'
#
loop_
_entity.id
_entity.type
_entity.pdbx_description
1 polymer ?
#
loop_
_entity_poly.entity_id
_entity_poly.type
_entity_poly.pdbx_seq_one_letter_code
_entity_poly.pdbx_strand_id
1 'polypeptide(L)'
;MTVSKPRPDASTWMSGTYTADSLQLKRAVVTEKMSSLTETTVEFLSSKTGVKLSEFVGKIMTVHAQQEGSDDGRMFTGTCISVEAMGMRDGEDHFVAQIRPWFWMLTVERNTRVFQEKTVKQIIEEVLGEHGFS
;
A
#
# COMPACT_ATOMS: atom_id res chain seq x y z
N MET A 1 9.98 10.15 3.83
CA MET A 1 9.48 8.96 3.11
C MET A 1 10.62 8.45 2.25
N THR A 2 10.81 7.13 2.23
CA THR A 2 11.82 6.46 1.40
C THR A 2 11.31 6.35 -0.03
N VAL A 3 12.16 6.62 -1.03
CA VAL A 3 11.82 6.58 -2.45
C VAL A 3 12.63 5.49 -3.13
N SER A 4 11.97 4.67 -3.93
CA SER A 4 12.50 3.45 -4.52
C SER A 4 12.16 3.42 -6.01
N LYS A 5 13.06 3.98 -6.81
CA LYS A 5 12.97 4.01 -8.27
C LYS A 5 13.71 2.82 -8.89
N PRO A 6 13.18 2.18 -9.95
CA PRO A 6 13.94 1.21 -10.71
C PRO A 6 15.13 1.82 -11.46
N ARG A 7 14.96 3.05 -11.98
CA ARG A 7 15.98 3.86 -12.68
C ARG A 7 15.77 5.35 -12.40
N PRO A 8 16.78 6.21 -12.56
CA PRO A 8 16.64 7.64 -12.28
C PRO A 8 15.52 8.34 -13.07
N ASP A 9 15.36 7.94 -14.34
CA ASP A 9 14.41 8.44 -15.34
C ASP A 9 13.08 7.67 -15.39
N ALA A 10 12.86 6.72 -14.47
CA ALA A 10 11.68 5.88 -14.48
C ALA A 10 10.39 6.70 -14.28
N SER A 11 9.41 6.49 -15.17
CA SER A 11 8.06 7.07 -15.06
C SER A 11 7.21 6.41 -13.97
N THR A 12 7.62 5.25 -13.46
CA THR A 12 6.95 4.56 -12.37
C THR A 12 7.93 4.21 -11.25
N TRP A 13 7.52 4.44 -10.01
CA TRP A 13 8.32 4.12 -8.83
C TRP A 13 7.42 3.88 -7.62
N MET A 14 8.02 3.42 -6.51
CA MET A 14 7.32 3.32 -5.24
C MET A 14 7.98 4.21 -4.18
N SER A 15 7.20 4.66 -3.21
CA SER A 15 7.69 5.33 -2.01
C SER A 15 6.95 4.83 -0.78
N GLY A 16 7.44 5.12 0.41
CA GLY A 16 6.71 4.78 1.62
C GLY A 16 7.35 5.22 2.91
N THR A 17 6.78 4.72 4.00
CA THR A 17 7.25 4.92 5.39
C THR A 17 8.08 3.73 5.90
N TYR A 18 8.40 2.78 5.02
CA TYR A 18 9.34 1.69 5.30
C TYR A 18 10.77 2.21 5.45
N THR A 19 11.57 1.51 6.25
CA THR A 19 12.96 1.87 6.58
C THR A 19 13.99 1.29 5.63
N ALA A 20 13.65 0.20 4.94
CA ALA A 20 14.52 -0.46 3.98
C ALA A 20 14.87 0.47 2.81
N ASP A 21 16.14 0.53 2.45
CA ASP A 21 16.69 1.29 1.34
C ASP A 21 17.17 0.35 0.22
N SER A 22 17.70 0.92 -0.87
CA SER A 22 18.17 0.15 -2.04
C SER A 22 17.10 -0.79 -2.63
N LEU A 23 15.85 -0.32 -2.66
CA LEU A 23 14.73 -1.05 -3.26
C LEU A 23 14.42 -0.51 -4.66
N GLN A 24 14.00 -1.42 -5.54
CA GLN A 24 13.62 -1.11 -6.91
C GLN A 24 12.23 -1.66 -7.19
N LEU A 25 11.32 -0.81 -7.68
CA LEU A 25 10.02 -1.26 -8.17
C LEU A 25 10.23 -2.14 -9.41
N LYS A 26 9.62 -3.33 -9.41
CA LYS A 26 9.66 -4.26 -10.55
C LYS A 26 8.33 -4.27 -11.29
N ARG A 27 7.23 -4.35 -10.55
CA ARG A 27 5.87 -4.42 -11.10
C ARG A 27 4.86 -3.88 -10.10
N ALA A 28 3.83 -3.21 -10.58
CA ALA A 28 2.65 -2.89 -9.78
C ALA A 28 1.39 -3.25 -10.58
N VAL A 29 0.43 -3.89 -9.91
CA VAL A 29 -0.90 -4.17 -10.44
C VAL A 29 -1.91 -3.54 -9.50
N VAL A 30 -2.73 -2.64 -10.02
CA VAL A 30 -3.77 -1.94 -9.27
C VAL A 30 -5.12 -2.29 -9.86
N THR A 31 -6.03 -2.78 -9.04
CA THR A 31 -7.41 -3.10 -9.42
C THR A 31 -8.38 -2.26 -8.61
N GLU A 32 -9.17 -1.44 -9.31
CA GLU A 32 -10.18 -0.56 -8.71
C GLU A 32 -11.56 -0.89 -9.29
N LYS A 33 -12.59 -0.81 -8.43
CA LYS A 33 -14.00 -0.96 -8.81
C LYS A 33 -14.83 0.01 -7.99
N MET A 34 -15.96 0.45 -8.57
CA MET A 34 -16.91 1.28 -7.83
C MET A 34 -17.42 0.51 -6.60
N SER A 35 -17.42 1.18 -5.44
CA SER A 35 -17.90 0.63 -4.17
C SER A 35 -17.16 -0.65 -3.70
N SER A 36 -15.91 -0.83 -4.10
CA SER A 36 -15.05 -1.92 -3.63
C SER A 36 -13.71 -1.37 -3.11
N LEU A 37 -13.06 -2.15 -2.27
CA LEU A 37 -11.71 -1.87 -1.78
C LEU A 37 -10.70 -1.95 -2.94
N THR A 38 -9.84 -0.95 -3.10
CA THR A 38 -8.72 -1.00 -4.05
C THR A 38 -7.74 -2.09 -3.66
N GLU A 39 -7.34 -2.91 -4.63
CA GLU A 39 -6.37 -3.98 -4.46
C GLU A 39 -5.10 -3.65 -5.24
N THR A 40 -4.00 -3.43 -4.51
CA THR A 40 -2.71 -3.12 -5.11
C THR A 40 -1.70 -4.22 -4.74
N THR A 41 -1.11 -4.84 -5.76
CA THR A 41 0.01 -5.79 -5.61
C THR A 41 1.28 -5.14 -6.15
N VAL A 42 2.32 -5.06 -5.33
CA VAL A 42 3.61 -4.47 -5.69
C VAL A 42 4.70 -5.50 -5.58
N GLU A 43 5.45 -5.68 -6.65
CA GLU A 43 6.68 -6.44 -6.66
C GLU A 43 7.87 -5.50 -6.68
N PHE A 44 8.84 -5.79 -5.83
CA PHE A 44 10.07 -5.02 -5.75
C PHE A 44 11.25 -5.92 -5.44
N LEU A 45 12.42 -5.42 -5.81
CA LEU A 45 13.71 -6.07 -5.58
C LEU A 45 14.50 -5.29 -4.55
N SER A 46 15.32 -5.96 -3.76
CA SER A 46 16.32 -5.35 -2.90
C SER A 46 17.71 -5.83 -3.27
N SER A 47 18.63 -4.90 -3.50
CA SER A 47 20.04 -5.21 -3.69
C SER A 47 20.77 -5.47 -2.37
N LYS A 48 20.11 -5.26 -1.22
CA LYS A 48 20.66 -5.56 0.11
C LYS A 48 20.12 -6.88 0.62
N THR A 49 21.01 -7.67 1.21
CA THR A 49 20.63 -8.90 1.90
C THR A 49 20.13 -8.59 3.31
N GLY A 50 19.18 -9.38 3.79
CA GLY A 50 18.72 -9.33 5.19
C GLY A 50 17.64 -8.29 5.50
N VAL A 51 16.97 -7.76 4.49
CA VAL A 51 15.79 -6.89 4.67
C VAL A 51 14.69 -7.68 5.38
N LYS A 52 14.15 -7.13 6.48
CA LYS A 52 13.12 -7.80 7.28
C LYS A 52 11.73 -7.44 6.78
N LEU A 53 10.85 -8.44 6.65
CA LEU A 53 9.45 -8.23 6.26
C LEU A 53 8.70 -7.26 7.19
N SER A 54 9.06 -7.22 8.47
CA SER A 54 8.52 -6.28 9.47
C SER A 54 8.79 -4.81 9.16
N GLU A 55 9.74 -4.51 8.27
CA GLU A 55 10.01 -3.14 7.83
C GLU A 55 8.96 -2.61 6.85
N PHE A 56 8.14 -3.50 6.27
CA PHE A 56 7.10 -3.15 5.30
C PHE A 56 5.68 -3.29 5.86
N VAL A 57 5.39 -4.37 6.58
CA VAL A 57 4.03 -4.62 7.10
C VAL A 57 3.57 -3.46 7.99
N GLY A 58 2.35 -2.98 7.76
CA GLY A 58 1.75 -1.85 8.46
C GLY A 58 2.28 -0.48 8.04
N LYS A 59 3.24 -0.41 7.10
CA LYS A 59 3.75 0.86 6.57
C LYS A 59 2.91 1.33 5.40
N ILE A 60 2.84 2.65 5.27
CA ILE A 60 2.27 3.30 4.09
C ILE A 60 3.23 3.08 2.92
N MET A 61 2.67 2.63 1.81
CA MET A 61 3.34 2.48 0.51
C MET A 61 2.50 3.17 -0.56
N THR A 62 3.19 3.84 -1.48
CA THR A 62 2.60 4.57 -2.59
C THR A 62 3.28 4.16 -3.88
N VAL A 63 2.49 3.75 -4.87
CA VAL A 63 2.96 3.58 -6.25
C VAL A 63 2.69 4.86 -7.01
N HIS A 64 3.72 5.38 -7.67
CA HIS A 64 3.65 6.58 -8.50
C HIS A 64 3.70 6.17 -9.97
N ALA A 65 2.83 6.76 -10.77
CA ALA A 65 2.79 6.61 -12.22
C ALA A 65 2.72 7.99 -12.87
N GLN A 66 3.86 8.47 -13.34
CA GLN A 66 3.97 9.70 -14.13
C GLN A 66 3.35 9.45 -15.51
N GLN A 67 2.48 10.37 -15.93
CA GLN A 67 1.92 10.39 -17.28
C GLN A 67 2.59 11.51 -18.08
N GLU A 68 3.00 11.22 -19.33
CA GLU A 68 3.53 12.27 -20.21
C GLU A 68 2.48 13.37 -20.41
N GLY A 69 2.89 14.63 -20.24
CA GLY A 69 2.02 15.80 -20.43
C GLY A 69 1.11 16.15 -19.25
N SER A 70 1.24 15.48 -18.09
CA SER A 70 0.60 15.88 -16.83
C SER A 70 1.67 16.32 -15.82
N ASP A 71 1.49 17.51 -15.24
CA ASP A 71 2.37 17.98 -14.15
C ASP A 71 2.23 17.10 -12.90
N ASP A 72 1.03 16.53 -12.69
CA ASP A 72 0.76 15.58 -11.60
C ASP A 72 0.60 14.16 -12.15
N GLY A 73 1.49 13.26 -11.72
CA GLY A 73 1.34 11.82 -11.92
C GLY A 73 0.23 11.23 -11.05
N ARG A 74 -0.22 10.01 -11.35
CA ARG A 74 -1.17 9.29 -10.48
C ARG A 74 -0.44 8.63 -9.32
N MET A 75 -1.04 8.69 -8.13
CA MET A 75 -0.53 8.06 -6.93
C MET A 75 -1.55 7.05 -6.39
N PHE A 76 -1.09 5.83 -6.14
CA PHE A 76 -1.86 4.76 -5.52
C PHE A 76 -1.29 4.48 -4.14
N THR A 77 -1.91 5.05 -3.11
CA THR A 77 -1.45 4.98 -1.73
C THR A 77 -2.28 4.00 -0.91
N GLY A 78 -1.63 3.21 -0.08
CA GLY A 78 -2.30 2.40 0.93
C GLY A 78 -1.33 1.89 2.00
N THR A 79 -1.85 1.05 2.88
CA THR A 79 -1.05 0.37 3.91
C THR A 79 -0.68 -1.03 3.41
N CYS A 80 0.58 -1.42 3.60
CA CYS A 80 1.03 -2.79 3.32
C CYS A 80 0.45 -3.74 4.38
N ILE A 81 -0.47 -4.61 3.94
CA ILE A 81 -1.17 -5.56 4.82
C ILE A 81 -0.46 -6.92 4.88
N SER A 82 0.28 -7.28 3.82
CA SER A 82 1.11 -8.47 3.77
C SER A 82 2.30 -8.23 2.84
N VAL A 83 3.38 -8.95 3.11
CA VAL A 83 4.56 -9.01 2.25
C VAL A 83 5.13 -10.42 2.30
N GLU A 84 5.53 -10.93 1.15
CA GLU A 84 6.10 -12.26 0.96
C GLU A 84 7.48 -12.14 0.31
N ALA A 85 8.44 -12.94 0.79
CA ALA A 85 9.74 -13.09 0.15
C ALA A 85 9.67 -14.25 -0.85
N MET A 86 9.89 -13.95 -2.13
CA MET A 86 9.84 -14.92 -3.23
C MET A 86 11.18 -15.62 -3.48
N GLY A 87 12.20 -15.31 -2.67
CA GLY A 87 13.58 -15.77 -2.83
C GLY A 87 14.42 -14.80 -3.65
N MET A 88 15.63 -15.23 -4.00
CA MET A 88 16.57 -14.43 -4.78
C MET A 88 16.35 -14.61 -6.28
N ARG A 89 16.45 -13.50 -7.01
CA ARG A 89 16.46 -13.47 -8.48
C ARG A 89 17.55 -12.53 -8.95
N ASP A 90 18.44 -13.02 -9.81
CA ASP A 90 19.55 -12.24 -10.38
C ASP A 90 20.45 -11.57 -9.32
N GLY A 91 20.58 -12.19 -8.14
CA GLY A 91 21.36 -11.67 -7.01
C GLY A 91 20.63 -10.66 -6.12
N GLU A 92 19.36 -10.36 -6.40
CA GLU A 92 18.53 -9.47 -5.58
C GLU A 92 17.40 -10.24 -4.89
N ASP A 93 17.06 -9.84 -3.66
CA ASP A 93 15.92 -10.41 -2.93
C ASP A 93 14.62 -9.90 -3.55
N HIS A 94 13.71 -10.80 -3.93
CA HIS A 94 12.43 -10.47 -4.55
C HIS A 94 11.29 -10.53 -3.52
N PHE A 95 10.51 -9.47 -3.44
CA PHE A 95 9.35 -9.36 -2.56
C PHE A 95 8.06 -9.05 -3.32
N VAL A 96 6.94 -9.50 -2.75
CA VAL A 96 5.59 -9.18 -3.21
C VAL A 96 4.81 -8.62 -2.02
N ALA A 97 4.38 -7.37 -2.10
CA ALA A 97 3.55 -6.71 -1.09
C ALA A 97 2.10 -6.53 -1.57
N GLN A 98 1.17 -6.80 -0.66
CA GLN A 98 -0.24 -6.43 -0.82
C GLN A 98 -0.50 -5.13 -0.10
N ILE A 99 -1.00 -4.14 -0.82
CA ILE A 99 -1.34 -2.81 -0.33
C ILE A 99 -2.85 -2.63 -0.44
N ARG A 100 -3.47 -2.11 0.61
CA ARG A 100 -4.91 -1.82 0.69
C ARG A 100 -5.15 -0.42 1.27
N PRO A 101 -6.27 0.24 0.95
CA PRO A 101 -6.62 1.51 1.57
C PRO A 101 -6.91 1.33 3.06
N TRP A 102 -6.85 2.41 3.83
CA TRP A 102 -6.95 2.38 5.29
C TRP A 102 -8.24 1.72 5.80
N PHE A 103 -9.37 1.89 5.10
CA PHE A 103 -10.66 1.33 5.53
C PHE A 103 -10.74 -0.19 5.40
N TRP A 104 -9.75 -0.82 4.74
CA TRP A 104 -9.59 -2.28 4.77
C TRP A 104 -9.34 -2.79 6.20
N MET A 105 -8.70 -2.01 7.07
CA MET A 105 -8.42 -2.42 8.45
C MET A 105 -9.69 -2.78 9.23
N LEU A 106 -10.83 -2.17 8.88
CA LEU A 106 -12.13 -2.48 9.47
C LEU A 106 -12.64 -3.88 9.14
N THR A 107 -12.04 -4.56 8.16
CA THR A 107 -12.38 -5.95 7.80
C THR A 107 -11.68 -6.98 8.68
N VAL A 108 -10.64 -6.57 9.42
CA VAL A 108 -9.86 -7.42 10.33
C VAL A 108 -10.62 -7.67 11.64
N GLU A 109 -11.39 -6.69 12.10
CA GLU A 109 -12.18 -6.76 13.32
C GLU A 109 -13.65 -7.12 13.03
N ARG A 110 -14.31 -7.82 13.96
CA ARG A 110 -15.74 -8.11 13.89
C ARG A 110 -16.40 -7.76 15.22
N ASN A 111 -17.47 -6.97 15.14
CA ASN A 111 -18.22 -6.50 16.31
C ASN A 111 -19.73 -6.68 16.12
N THR A 112 -20.44 -6.94 17.23
CA THR A 112 -21.91 -6.93 17.28
C THR A 112 -22.36 -5.71 18.07
N ARG A 113 -23.13 -4.81 17.45
CA ARG A 113 -23.51 -3.51 18.02
C ARG A 113 -24.95 -3.16 17.65
N VAL A 114 -25.60 -2.33 18.49
CA VAL A 114 -26.94 -1.80 18.26
C VAL A 114 -26.85 -0.28 18.17
N PHE A 115 -27.27 0.28 17.03
CA PHE A 115 -27.35 1.73 16.82
C PHE A 115 -28.82 2.17 16.91
N GLN A 116 -29.13 3.12 17.77
CA GLN A 116 -30.48 3.63 17.98
C GLN A 116 -30.55 5.11 17.59
N GLU A 117 -31.68 5.52 17.01
CA GLU A 117 -31.96 6.92 16.66
C GLU A 117 -30.89 7.58 15.77
N LYS A 118 -30.17 6.78 14.97
CA LYS A 118 -29.10 7.23 14.07
C LYS A 118 -29.43 6.92 12.61
N THR A 119 -29.09 7.85 11.74
CA THR A 119 -29.09 7.62 10.28
C THR A 119 -27.91 6.76 9.85
N VAL A 120 -28.00 6.13 8.67
CA VAL A 120 -26.90 5.33 8.10
C VAL A 120 -25.59 6.12 8.04
N LYS A 121 -25.65 7.41 7.66
CA LYS A 121 -24.47 8.28 7.59
C LYS A 121 -23.81 8.44 8.97
N GLN A 122 -24.60 8.73 10.00
CA GLN A 122 -24.09 8.88 11.37
C GLN A 122 -23.47 7.58 11.89
N ILE A 123 -24.04 6.42 11.55
CA ILE A 123 -23.47 5.12 11.92
C ILE A 123 -22.08 4.93 11.27
N ILE A 124 -21.94 5.27 9.99
CA ILE A 124 -20.65 5.16 9.30
C ILE A 124 -19.63 6.12 9.93
N GLU A 125 -19.98 7.39 10.13
CA GLU A 125 -19.10 8.39 10.76
C GLU A 125 -18.63 7.95 12.16
N GLU A 126 -19.54 7.40 12.97
CA GLU A 126 -19.22 6.87 14.30
C GLU A 126 -18.23 5.70 14.23
N VAL A 127 -18.49 4.71 13.37
CA VAL A 127 -17.61 3.54 13.22
C VAL A 127 -16.22 3.95 12.70
N LEU A 128 -16.15 4.86 11.73
CA LEU A 128 -14.87 5.35 11.20
C LEU A 128 -14.09 6.13 12.26
N GLY A 129 -14.77 7.03 13.00
CA GLY A 129 -14.16 7.87 14.02
C GLY A 129 -13.57 7.08 15.19
N GLU A 130 -14.26 6.03 15.65
CA GLU A 130 -13.75 5.15 16.72
C GLU A 130 -12.42 4.47 16.37
N HIS A 131 -12.18 4.21 15.08
CA HIS A 131 -10.94 3.59 14.61
C HIS A 131 -9.88 4.62 14.19
N GLY A 132 -10.10 5.91 14.51
CA GLY A 132 -9.13 6.97 14.27
C GLY A 132 -9.10 7.49 12.83
N PHE A 133 -10.17 7.30 12.06
CA PHE A 133 -10.29 7.80 10.69
C PHE A 133 -11.31 8.93 10.61
N SER A 134 -10.96 10.00 9.88
CA SER A 134 -11.77 11.22 9.71
C SER A 134 -11.90 11.60 8.25
#